data_AF-A0A8J3LJX3-F1
#
_entry.id   AF-A0A8J3LJX3-F1
#
_cell.length_a   1.000
_cell.length_b   1.000
_cell.length_c   1.000
_cell.angle_alpha   90.00
_cell.angle_beta   90.00
_cell.angle_gamma   90.00
#
_symmetry.space_group_name_H-M   'P 1'
#
loop_
_entity.id
_entity.type
_entity.pdbx_description
1 polymer ?
#
loop_
_entity_poly.entity_id
_entity_poly.type
_entity_poly.pdbx_seq_one_letter_code
_entity_poly.pdbx_strand_id
1 'polypeptide(L)'
;MTRARIPRPHEVAAARRDPRLVRAVRERHDNAWRTRGACQAVDPETFFPAPLEPADTAVQLCGRCPVSGACLAWALSVGDCHGVWGGTTARERRAMLVAWRTEEQQEEMPYTTYGPQPDLVVSAGQLAPPQRAAGVTRQLPRIPTQSRAELALCTLGEAERDTALQTLPLLTREHAHAA
;
A
#
# COMPACT_ATOMS: atom_id res chain seq x y z
N MET A 1 -2.86 33.27 8.66
CA MET A 1 -2.26 32.24 7.78
C MET A 1 -2.85 30.89 8.15
N THR A 2 -3.79 30.37 7.33
CA THR A 2 -4.49 29.11 7.61
C THR A 2 -3.47 27.96 7.57
N ARG A 3 -3.28 27.25 8.69
CA ARG A 3 -2.41 26.07 8.73
C ARG A 3 -2.79 25.12 7.59
N ALA A 4 -1.79 24.69 6.82
CA ALA A 4 -2.01 23.73 5.75
C ALA A 4 -2.74 22.50 6.32
N ARG A 5 -3.92 22.22 5.77
CA ARG A 5 -4.76 21.08 6.18
C ARG A 5 -3.94 19.79 6.11
N ILE A 6 -3.74 19.13 7.26
CA ILE A 6 -3.13 17.81 7.35
C ILE A 6 -4.05 16.82 6.59
N PRO A 7 -3.53 16.01 5.66
CA PRO A 7 -4.33 15.03 4.95
C PRO A 7 -4.83 13.93 5.89
N ARG A 8 -6.07 13.50 5.70
CA ARG A 8 -6.71 12.43 6.46
C ARG A 8 -6.11 11.08 6.07
N PRO A 9 -6.14 10.05 6.95
CA PRO A 9 -5.58 8.73 6.66
C PRO A 9 -6.10 8.09 5.36
N HIS A 10 -7.39 8.24 5.04
CA HIS A 10 -7.95 7.71 3.79
C HIS A 10 -7.47 8.47 2.54
N GLU A 11 -7.16 9.78 2.65
CA GLU A 11 -6.59 10.56 1.55
C GLU A 11 -5.16 10.05 1.26
N VAL A 12 -4.40 9.74 2.31
CA VAL A 12 -3.05 9.14 2.18
C VAL A 12 -3.13 7.72 1.61
N ALA A 13 -4.08 6.90 2.07
CA ALA A 13 -4.28 5.55 1.54
C ALA A 13 -4.69 5.55 0.06
N ALA A 14 -5.53 6.49 -0.36
CA ALA A 14 -5.87 6.70 -1.76
C ALA A 14 -4.63 7.16 -2.57
N ALA A 15 -3.85 8.08 -2.04
CA ALA A 15 -2.61 8.55 -2.69
C ALA A 15 -1.61 7.41 -2.93
N ARG A 16 -1.46 6.46 -2.00
CA ARG A 16 -0.60 5.25 -2.17
C ARG A 16 -0.98 4.41 -3.39
N ARG A 17 -2.25 4.43 -3.79
CA ARG A 17 -2.76 3.67 -4.95
C ARG A 17 -2.83 4.52 -6.23
N ASP A 18 -2.49 5.81 -6.17
CA ASP A 18 -2.51 6.69 -7.34
C ASP A 18 -1.44 6.23 -8.35
N PRO A 19 -1.82 5.96 -9.63
CA PRO A 19 -0.86 5.53 -10.65
C PRO A 19 0.32 6.48 -10.85
N ARG A 20 0.11 7.79 -10.64
CA ARG A 20 1.17 8.80 -10.74
C ARG A 20 2.23 8.60 -9.67
N LEU A 21 1.81 8.32 -8.42
CA LEU A 21 2.74 8.05 -7.32
C LEU A 21 3.48 6.72 -7.54
N VAL A 22 2.78 5.66 -7.97
CA VAL A 22 3.41 4.37 -8.28
C VAL A 22 4.49 4.52 -9.35
N ARG A 23 4.22 5.32 -10.39
CA ARG A 23 5.21 5.65 -11.43
C ARG A 23 6.39 6.43 -10.86
N ALA A 24 6.13 7.42 -10.01
CA ALA A 24 7.17 8.22 -9.35
C ALA A 24 8.13 7.36 -8.53
N VAL A 25 7.60 6.45 -7.71
CA VAL A 25 8.42 5.51 -6.93
C VAL A 25 9.34 4.69 -7.83
N ARG A 26 8.83 4.17 -8.95
CA ARG A 26 9.62 3.36 -9.89
C ARG A 26 10.70 4.16 -10.63
N GLU A 27 10.41 5.41 -11.00
CA GLU A 27 11.27 6.24 -11.84
C GLU A 27 12.20 7.18 -11.04
N ARG A 28 12.20 7.12 -9.70
CA ARG A 28 12.93 8.06 -8.83
C ARG A 28 14.45 8.12 -9.04
N HIS A 29 15.04 7.05 -9.60
CA HIS A 29 16.50 6.93 -9.82
C HIS A 29 16.97 7.51 -11.17
N ASP A 30 16.05 7.99 -12.00
CA ASP A 30 16.37 8.52 -13.33
C ASP A 30 16.97 9.94 -13.26
N ASN A 31 18.26 10.07 -12.99
CA ASN A 31 18.90 11.39 -12.81
C ASN A 31 18.89 12.30 -14.07
N ALA A 32 18.70 11.73 -15.25
CA ALA A 32 18.72 12.46 -16.53
C ALA A 32 17.33 12.96 -16.97
N TRP A 33 16.32 12.85 -16.12
CA TRP A 33 14.93 13.16 -16.48
C TRP A 33 14.72 14.61 -16.97
N ARG A 34 15.46 15.57 -16.43
CA ARG A 34 15.27 17.01 -16.71
C ARG A 34 15.44 17.37 -18.18
N THR A 35 16.39 16.73 -18.89
CA THR A 35 16.69 17.02 -20.29
C THR A 35 15.63 16.48 -21.26
N ARG A 36 14.78 15.54 -20.81
CA ARG A 36 13.71 14.91 -21.62
C ARG A 36 12.31 15.44 -21.29
N GLY A 37 12.21 16.51 -20.50
CA GLY A 37 10.95 17.14 -20.13
C GLY A 37 10.26 17.83 -21.31
N ALA A 38 9.04 17.40 -21.63
CA ALA A 38 8.22 18.04 -22.68
C ALA A 38 7.86 19.50 -22.35
N CYS A 39 7.93 19.90 -21.07
CA CYS A 39 7.68 21.27 -20.61
C CYS A 39 8.69 22.29 -21.15
N GLN A 40 9.87 21.87 -21.63
CA GLN A 40 10.87 22.79 -22.18
C GLN A 40 10.40 23.55 -23.43
N ALA A 41 9.41 23.02 -24.14
CA ALA A 41 8.83 23.64 -25.33
C ALA A 41 7.59 24.51 -25.03
N VAL A 42 7.24 24.68 -23.75
CA VAL A 42 6.04 25.39 -23.29
C VAL A 42 6.46 26.53 -22.36
N ASP A 43 5.68 27.61 -22.36
CA ASP A 43 5.89 28.74 -21.47
C ASP A 43 5.83 28.31 -19.99
N PRO A 44 6.84 28.64 -19.15
CA PRO A 44 6.91 28.20 -17.75
C PRO A 44 5.71 28.65 -16.91
N GLU A 45 5.12 29.83 -17.17
CA GLU A 45 3.98 30.34 -16.39
C GLU A 45 2.76 29.42 -16.47
N THR A 46 2.64 28.65 -17.56
CA THR A 46 1.59 27.62 -17.69
C THR A 46 1.58 26.64 -16.52
N PHE A 47 2.74 26.32 -15.95
CA PHE A 47 2.88 25.36 -14.85
C PHE A 47 2.69 25.99 -13.46
N PHE A 48 2.58 27.32 -13.37
CA PHE A 48 2.40 28.07 -12.12
C PHE A 48 1.13 28.94 -12.15
N PRO A 49 -0.06 28.33 -12.31
CA PRO A 49 -1.31 29.09 -12.38
C PRO A 49 -1.58 29.85 -11.07
N ALA A 50 -2.27 30.99 -11.19
CA ALA A 50 -2.73 31.74 -10.01
C ALA A 50 -3.72 30.88 -9.17
N PRO A 51 -3.95 31.21 -7.88
CA PRO A 51 -4.76 30.38 -6.98
C PRO A 51 -6.19 30.05 -7.43
N LEU A 52 -6.76 30.87 -8.32
CA LEU A 52 -8.11 30.70 -8.88
C LEU A 52 -8.10 30.28 -10.35
N GLU A 53 -6.93 30.13 -10.95
CA GLU A 53 -6.80 29.71 -12.33
C GLU A 53 -6.80 28.18 -12.46
N PRO A 54 -7.42 27.63 -13.52
CA PRO A 54 -7.40 26.21 -13.77
C PRO A 54 -5.99 25.72 -14.08
N ALA A 55 -5.58 24.61 -13.46
CA ALA A 55 -4.31 23.94 -13.74
C ALA A 55 -4.42 22.86 -14.83
N ASP A 56 -5.61 22.69 -15.45
CA ASP A 56 -5.93 21.55 -16.30
C ASP A 56 -5.02 21.44 -17.51
N THR A 57 -4.68 22.57 -18.13
CA THR A 57 -3.76 22.63 -19.28
C THR A 57 -2.38 22.05 -18.91
N ALA A 58 -1.79 22.50 -17.81
CA ALA A 58 -0.50 22.01 -17.34
C ALA A 58 -0.56 20.54 -16.93
N VAL A 59 -1.63 20.13 -16.25
CA VAL A 59 -1.82 18.72 -15.83
C VAL A 59 -1.91 17.81 -17.06
N GLN A 60 -2.65 18.21 -18.10
CA GLN A 60 -2.76 17.45 -19.35
C GLN A 60 -1.43 17.35 -20.10
N LEU A 61 -0.67 18.46 -20.18
CA LEU A 61 0.66 18.49 -20.78
C LEU A 61 1.62 17.54 -20.03
N CYS A 62 1.64 17.61 -18.70
CA CYS A 62 2.45 16.70 -17.89
C CYS A 62 2.01 15.24 -18.02
N GLY A 63 0.71 14.96 -18.20
CA GLY A 63 0.18 13.61 -18.36
C GLY A 63 0.72 12.86 -19.58
N ARG A 64 1.14 13.59 -20.62
CA ARG A 64 1.77 13.04 -21.83
C ARG A 64 3.30 13.04 -21.77
N CYS A 65 3.88 13.61 -20.73
CA CYS A 65 5.32 13.75 -20.61
C CYS A 65 5.99 12.40 -20.27
N PRO A 66 7.06 12.00 -20.98
CA PRO A 66 7.72 10.71 -20.74
C PRO A 66 8.45 10.64 -19.40
N VAL A 67 8.71 11.78 -18.76
CA VAL A 67 9.45 11.88 -17.48
C VAL A 67 8.56 12.29 -16.31
N SER A 68 7.24 12.12 -16.43
CA SER A 68 6.30 12.57 -15.40
C SER A 68 6.49 11.87 -14.05
N GLY A 69 6.89 10.59 -14.01
CA GLY A 69 7.20 9.89 -12.76
C GLY A 69 8.45 10.44 -12.09
N ALA A 70 9.59 10.47 -12.79
CA ALA A 70 10.83 11.02 -12.26
C ALA A 70 10.68 12.50 -11.80
N CYS A 71 9.92 13.30 -12.56
CA CYS A 71 9.58 14.68 -12.19
C CYS A 71 8.75 14.75 -10.90
N LEU A 72 7.73 13.90 -10.75
CA LEU A 72 6.94 13.83 -9.52
C LEU A 72 7.77 13.33 -8.33
N ALA A 73 8.64 12.34 -8.53
CA ALA A 73 9.52 11.83 -7.47
C ALA A 73 10.42 12.94 -6.91
N TRP A 74 11.03 13.73 -7.80
CA TRP A 74 11.82 14.90 -7.39
C TRP A 74 10.97 15.95 -6.66
N ALA A 75 9.76 16.22 -7.15
CA ALA A 75 8.85 17.17 -6.51
C ALA A 75 8.46 16.72 -5.09
N LEU A 76 8.28 15.41 -4.87
CA LEU A 76 7.94 14.85 -3.56
C LEU A 76 9.13 14.79 -2.61
N SER A 77 10.34 14.54 -3.10
CA SER A 77 11.54 14.57 -2.24
C SER A 77 11.89 15.98 -1.77
N VAL A 78 11.64 17.01 -2.60
CA VAL A 78 11.78 18.42 -2.21
C VAL A 78 10.70 18.86 -1.22
N GLY A 79 9.49 18.29 -1.31
CA GLY A 79 8.40 18.58 -0.38
C GLY A 79 7.51 19.75 -0.82
N ASP A 80 8.01 20.98 -0.67
CA ASP A 80 7.20 22.20 -0.77
C ASP A 80 7.35 22.91 -2.13
N CYS A 81 7.13 22.16 -3.21
CA CYS A 81 7.12 22.71 -4.56
C CYS A 81 5.73 23.27 -4.91
N HIS A 82 5.66 24.54 -5.35
CA HIS A 82 4.46 25.15 -5.92
C HIS A 82 4.28 24.78 -7.39
N GLY A 83 3.07 24.94 -7.93
CA GLY A 83 2.77 24.66 -9.34
C GLY A 83 2.51 23.18 -9.66
N VAL A 84 2.49 22.88 -10.95
CA VAL A 84 2.20 21.56 -11.52
C VAL A 84 3.49 20.78 -11.77
N TRP A 85 3.60 19.60 -11.17
CA TRP A 85 4.76 18.72 -11.30
C TRP A 85 4.29 17.30 -11.56
N GLY A 86 4.86 16.63 -12.57
CA GLY A 86 4.55 15.24 -12.90
C GLY A 86 3.04 14.93 -13.02
N GLY A 87 2.24 15.92 -13.46
CA GLY A 87 0.79 15.77 -13.62
C GLY A 87 0.00 15.90 -12.33
N THR A 88 0.56 16.58 -11.33
CA THR A 88 -0.08 16.83 -10.03
C THR A 88 0.00 18.30 -9.66
N THR A 89 -1.03 18.81 -9.00
CA THR A 89 -1.04 20.13 -8.37
C THR A 89 -0.44 20.06 -6.96
N ALA A 90 -0.02 21.20 -6.40
CA ALA A 90 0.43 21.28 -5.00
C ALA A 90 -0.63 20.78 -4.00
N ARG A 91 -1.92 20.92 -4.34
CA ARG A 91 -3.01 20.39 -3.51
C ARG A 91 -3.05 18.86 -3.51
N GLU A 92 -2.93 18.22 -4.67
CA GLU A 92 -2.94 16.75 -4.79
C GLU A 92 -1.70 16.12 -4.13
N ARG A 93 -0.54 16.78 -4.25
CA ARG A 93 0.71 16.27 -3.65
C ARG A 93 0.69 16.20 -2.13
N ARG A 94 -0.16 16.95 -1.43
CA ARG A 94 -0.19 16.95 0.05
C ARG A 94 -0.33 15.56 0.66
N ALA A 95 -1.24 14.73 0.15
CA ALA A 95 -1.41 13.36 0.62
C ALA A 95 -0.25 12.45 0.14
N MET A 96 0.25 12.68 -1.08
CA MET A 96 1.38 11.96 -1.64
C MET A 96 2.68 12.18 -0.85
N LEU A 97 2.92 13.39 -0.31
CA LEU A 97 4.08 13.70 0.53
C LEU A 97 4.10 12.91 1.84
N VAL A 98 2.93 12.63 2.41
CA VAL A 98 2.83 11.76 3.59
C VAL A 98 3.06 10.30 3.19
N ALA A 99 2.52 9.86 2.04
CA ALA A 99 2.72 8.52 1.53
C ALA A 99 4.20 8.24 1.20
N TRP A 100 4.86 9.17 0.48
CA TRP A 100 6.26 9.10 0.04
C TRP A 100 7.24 8.90 1.20
N ARG A 101 7.11 9.72 2.27
CA ARG A 101 8.00 9.64 3.44
C ARG A 101 7.95 8.29 4.16
N THR A 102 6.87 7.54 4.04
CA THR A 102 6.78 6.20 4.66
C THR A 102 7.59 5.16 3.87
N GLU A 103 7.78 5.37 2.56
CA GLU A 103 8.43 4.42 1.66
C GLU A 103 9.95 4.61 1.63
N GLU A 104 10.45 5.85 1.68
CA GLU A 104 11.89 6.14 1.85
C GLU A 104 12.47 5.47 3.11
N GLN A 105 11.69 5.43 4.20
CA GLN A 105 12.09 4.74 5.44
C GLN A 105 12.14 3.21 5.32
N GLN A 106 11.63 2.61 4.24
CA GLN A 106 11.66 1.16 4.03
C GLN A 106 12.91 0.70 3.28
N GLU A 107 13.62 1.59 2.58
CA GLU A 107 14.86 1.24 1.85
C GLU A 107 16.12 1.37 2.69
N GLU A 108 16.08 2.16 3.77
CA GLU A 108 17.11 2.22 4.82
C GLU A 108 16.93 1.18 5.94
N MET A 109 16.13 0.12 5.73
CA MET A 109 16.01 -0.99 6.67
C MET A 109 17.04 -2.10 6.34
N PRO A 110 18.27 -2.08 6.90
CA PRO A 110 19.11 -3.27 6.86
C PRO A 110 18.44 -4.30 7.77
N TYR A 111 17.82 -5.30 7.15
CA TYR A 111 17.72 -6.68 7.65
C TYR A 111 17.98 -6.81 9.16
N THR A 112 16.98 -6.58 10.01
CA THR A 112 17.04 -7.02 11.42
C THR A 112 16.80 -8.52 11.52
N THR A 113 17.09 -9.28 10.47
CA THR A 113 17.03 -10.73 10.51
C THR A 113 18.37 -11.19 11.07
N TYR A 114 18.50 -11.11 12.39
CA TYR A 114 19.13 -12.24 13.07
C TYR A 114 18.24 -13.47 12.83
N GLY A 115 18.38 -14.06 11.63
CA GLY A 115 18.33 -15.50 11.44
C GLY A 115 19.73 -16.06 11.77
N PRO A 116 19.83 -17.33 12.19
CA PRO A 116 21.07 -17.87 12.75
C PRO A 116 22.22 -17.80 11.74
N GLN A 117 23.32 -17.17 12.15
CA GLN A 117 24.56 -17.03 11.37
C GLN A 117 25.11 -18.44 11.04
N PRO A 118 25.42 -18.79 9.77
CA PRO A 118 25.93 -20.11 9.42
C PRO A 118 27.39 -20.37 9.82
N ASP A 119 28.04 -19.45 10.56
CA ASP A 119 29.48 -19.52 10.81
C ASP A 119 29.82 -19.67 12.31
N LEU A 120 28.82 -19.70 13.20
CA LEU A 120 29.07 -19.98 14.62
C LEU A 120 29.03 -21.50 14.84
N VAL A 121 30.10 -22.20 14.44
CA VAL A 121 30.42 -23.52 14.98
C VAL A 121 30.83 -23.36 16.45
N VAL A 122 29.84 -23.28 17.35
CA VAL A 122 30.09 -23.57 18.76
C VAL A 122 30.50 -25.04 18.81
N SER A 123 31.78 -25.30 19.03
CA SER A 123 32.26 -26.64 19.33
C SER A 123 31.39 -27.21 20.44
N ALA A 124 30.78 -28.36 20.19
CA ALA A 124 30.00 -29.11 21.17
C ALA A 124 30.93 -29.57 22.30
N GLY A 125 31.22 -28.65 23.23
CA GLY A 125 31.94 -28.89 24.47
C GLY A 125 30.97 -28.71 25.64
N GLN A 126 30.35 -29.81 26.05
CA GLN A 126 29.68 -30.03 27.33
C GLN A 126 28.71 -28.94 27.82
N LEU A 127 27.44 -29.07 27.45
CA LEU A 127 26.35 -28.63 28.32
C LEU A 127 25.64 -29.86 28.90
N ALA A 128 25.83 -30.04 30.21
CA ALA A 128 25.05 -30.95 31.03
C ALA A 128 23.54 -30.58 30.94
N PRO A 129 22.61 -31.55 31.08
CA PRO A 129 21.19 -31.26 31.00
C PRO A 129 20.71 -30.49 32.24
N PRO A 130 20.10 -29.30 32.11
CA PRO A 130 19.29 -28.74 33.20
C PRO A 130 17.92 -29.42 33.24
N GLN A 131 17.47 -29.64 34.46
CA GLN A 131 16.46 -30.62 34.84
C GLN A 131 15.03 -30.16 34.51
N ARG A 132 14.12 -31.14 34.37
CA ARG A 132 12.68 -30.94 34.13
C ARG A 132 12.08 -29.96 35.16
N ALA A 133 11.77 -28.74 34.70
CA ALA A 133 10.82 -27.89 35.40
C ALA A 133 9.39 -28.33 35.03
N ALA A 134 8.61 -28.62 36.06
CA ALA A 134 7.24 -29.06 35.99
C ALA A 134 6.30 -28.00 35.38
N GLY A 135 5.36 -28.49 34.56
CA GLY A 135 3.98 -28.01 34.51
C GLY A 135 3.71 -26.54 34.21
N VAL A 136 3.59 -26.19 32.92
CA VAL A 136 2.57 -25.23 32.45
C VAL A 136 2.04 -25.74 31.11
N THR A 137 0.96 -26.51 31.14
CA THR A 137 0.14 -26.76 29.94
C THR A 137 -0.52 -25.45 29.54
N ARG A 138 0.05 -24.73 28.57
CA ARG A 138 -0.69 -23.69 27.85
C ARG A 138 -1.71 -24.38 26.94
N GLN A 139 -2.96 -24.38 27.38
CA GLN A 139 -4.12 -24.74 26.58
C GLN A 139 -4.12 -23.86 25.31
N LEU A 140 -3.93 -24.45 24.14
CA LEU A 140 -4.18 -23.76 22.87
C LEU A 140 -5.71 -23.50 22.77
N PRO A 141 -6.16 -22.32 22.30
CA PRO A 141 -7.56 -22.10 22.03
C PRO A 141 -8.00 -23.04 20.89
N ARG A 142 -9.10 -23.77 21.10
CA ARG A 142 -9.74 -24.59 20.06
C ARG A 142 -10.27 -23.65 18.98
N ILE A 143 -9.66 -23.69 17.80
CA ILE A 143 -10.26 -23.13 16.58
C ILE A 143 -11.48 -24.03 16.25
N PRO A 144 -12.69 -23.50 16.08
CA PRO A 144 -13.81 -24.30 15.60
C PRO A 144 -13.49 -24.75 14.17
N THR A 145 -13.36 -26.06 13.98
CA THR A 145 -13.25 -26.67 12.66
C THR A 145 -14.57 -26.45 11.94
N GLN A 146 -14.62 -25.55 10.95
CA GLN A 146 -15.70 -25.57 9.98
C GLN A 146 -15.72 -26.93 9.29
N SER A 147 -16.91 -27.49 9.13
CA SER A 147 -17.11 -28.77 8.47
C SER A 147 -16.59 -28.68 7.03
N ARG A 148 -16.03 -29.77 6.48
CA ARG A 148 -15.62 -29.86 5.06
C ARG A 148 -16.74 -29.50 4.07
N ALA A 149 -18.00 -29.47 4.52
CA ALA A 149 -19.14 -29.04 3.74
C ALA A 149 -19.22 -27.50 3.56
N GLU A 150 -18.77 -26.70 4.53
CA GLU A 150 -18.85 -25.22 4.45
C GLU A 150 -17.85 -24.64 3.43
N LEU A 151 -16.68 -25.26 3.28
CA LEU A 151 -15.67 -24.86 2.29
C LEU A 151 -16.12 -25.09 0.84
N ALA A 152 -17.05 -26.02 0.59
CA ALA A 152 -17.50 -26.36 -0.76
C ALA A 152 -18.49 -25.31 -1.34
N LEU A 153 -19.14 -24.51 -0.50
CA LEU A 153 -20.14 -23.52 -0.94
C LEU A 153 -19.51 -22.16 -1.34
N CYS A 154 -18.28 -21.89 -0.92
CA CYS A 154 -17.59 -20.62 -1.21
C CYS A 154 -16.93 -20.57 -2.60
N THR A 155 -16.84 -21.69 -3.32
CA THR A 155 -16.21 -21.76 -4.66
C THR A 155 -17.21 -21.87 -5.80
N LEU A 156 -18.51 -21.93 -5.51
CA LEU A 156 -19.57 -22.06 -6.52
C LEU A 156 -20.15 -20.69 -6.87
N GLY A 157 -20.43 -20.46 -8.16
CA GLY A 157 -21.13 -19.26 -8.62
C GLY A 157 -22.57 -19.20 -8.09
N GLU A 158 -23.15 -18.00 -7.99
CA GLU A 158 -24.45 -17.74 -7.34
C GLU A 158 -25.59 -18.63 -7.86
N ALA A 159 -25.58 -18.99 -9.15
CA ALA A 159 -26.61 -19.83 -9.77
C ALA A 159 -26.61 -21.31 -9.33
N GLU A 160 -25.47 -21.87 -8.89
CA GLU A 160 -25.38 -23.27 -8.45
C GLU A 160 -25.80 -23.47 -6.98
N ARG A 161 -25.83 -22.38 -6.19
CA ARG A 161 -26.20 -22.43 -4.76
C ARG A 161 -27.70 -22.64 -4.54
N ASP A 162 -28.54 -22.13 -5.44
CA ASP A 162 -30.01 -22.24 -5.33
C ASP A 162 -30.53 -23.66 -5.63
N THR A 163 -29.91 -24.39 -6.57
CA THR A 163 -30.31 -25.77 -6.89
C THR A 163 -29.92 -26.75 -5.78
N ALA A 164 -28.77 -26.54 -5.12
CA ALA A 164 -28.31 -27.39 -4.02
C ALA A 164 -29.19 -27.29 -2.76
N LEU A 165 -29.78 -26.12 -2.49
CA LEU A 165 -30.70 -25.92 -1.37
C LEU A 165 -32.07 -26.60 -1.57
N GLN A 166 -32.49 -26.86 -2.81
CA GLN A 166 -33.78 -27.48 -3.12
C GLN A 166 -33.77 -29.02 -3.05
N THR A 167 -32.61 -29.65 -2.93
CA THR A 167 -32.47 -31.12 -2.97
C THR A 167 -31.99 -31.73 -1.64
N LEU A 168 -31.91 -30.92 -0.59
CA LEU A 168 -31.56 -31.40 0.75
C LEU A 168 -32.78 -32.03 1.46
N PRO A 169 -32.62 -33.20 2.11
CA PRO A 169 -33.72 -33.88 2.79
C PRO A 169 -34.22 -33.10 4.02
N LEU A 170 -35.55 -33.05 4.16
CA LEU A 170 -36.34 -32.35 5.17
C LEU A 170 -36.16 -32.91 6.60
N LEU A 171 -35.00 -32.79 7.23
CA LEU A 171 -34.81 -33.26 8.62
C LEU A 171 -34.18 -32.26 9.62
N THR A 172 -33.95 -31.00 9.25
CA THR A 172 -33.50 -29.97 10.22
C THR A 172 -34.24 -28.64 10.08
N ARG A 173 -35.56 -28.67 9.87
CA ARG A 173 -36.41 -27.46 9.85
C ARG A 173 -37.12 -27.17 11.17
N GLU A 174 -36.85 -27.96 12.20
CA GLU A 174 -37.36 -27.72 13.55
C GLU A 174 -36.26 -26.96 14.32
N HIS A 175 -36.62 -25.97 15.15
CA HIS A 175 -35.77 -24.96 15.83
C HIS A 175 -35.72 -23.55 15.21
N ALA A 176 -36.74 -23.15 14.45
CA ALA A 176 -37.04 -21.73 14.26
C ALA A 176 -38.51 -21.44 14.55
N HIS A 177 -38.96 -21.69 15.79
CA HIS A 177 -40.13 -21.03 16.42
C HIS A 177 -40.25 -21.40 17.91
N ALA A 178 -39.73 -20.53 18.78
CA ALA A 178 -40.18 -20.28 20.17
C ALA A 178 -39.38 -19.03 20.62
N ALA A 179 -40.02 -17.86 20.62
CA ALA A 179 -40.66 -17.23 21.78
C ALA A 179 -39.62 -16.53 22.69
#